data_AF-A0A815XX89-F1
#
_entry.id   AF-A0A815XX89-F1
#
_cell.length_a   1.000
_cell.length_b   1.000
_cell.length_c   1.000
_cell.angle_alpha   90.00
_cell.angle_beta   90.00
_cell.angle_gamma   90.00
#
_symmetry.space_group_name_H-M   'P 1'
#
loop_
_entity.id
_entity.type
_entity.pdbx_description
1 polymer ?
#
loop_
_entity_poly.entity_id
_entity_poly.type
_entity_poly.pdbx_seq_one_letter_code
_entity_poly.pdbx_strand_id
1 'polypeptide(L)'
;GIAPWGCISGVEQLDVHGTNVIYNKSKSDENDETPLEPNHTHFTFIDDGTKHQYGGENEFRAQFERAISGESFSLQSTINNNQMKDKSRQSDSIPVVLVVIDGELETIKKVHESVIKNKIPVVLLAGTGGCCDLFAKCYQLYNEYHLTLKLPDQTNSSEDSSSLKEKIEQIKNKLREKLQIIDNKLNIDSCINLLDKNTGIDYFELIYECIDKRSIFLNFVDLKVHNYVETDIDLAILQALLN
;
A
#
# COMPACT_ATOMS: atom_id res chain seq x y z
N GLY A 1 16.09 -0.88 7.83
CA GLY A 1 14.65 -0.94 8.10
C GLY A 1 14.20 0.28 8.88
N ILE A 2 12.93 0.67 8.72
CA ILE A 2 12.24 1.61 9.63
C ILE A 2 11.42 0.74 10.58
N ALA A 3 11.60 0.91 11.89
CA ALA A 3 10.94 0.08 12.91
C ALA A 3 10.49 0.92 14.12
N PRO A 4 9.42 0.54 14.81
CA PRO A 4 8.98 1.22 16.03
C PRO A 4 9.93 0.88 17.20
N TRP A 5 10.44 1.90 17.90
CA TRP A 5 11.40 1.76 19.00
C TRP A 5 10.88 0.84 20.11
N GLY A 6 9.61 1.00 20.49
CA GLY A 6 8.97 0.25 21.56
C GLY A 6 8.70 -1.23 21.29
N CYS A 7 9.01 -1.75 20.10
CA CYS A 7 8.82 -3.17 19.75
C CYS A 7 10.14 -3.88 19.39
N ILE A 8 11.29 -3.24 19.58
CA ILE A 8 12.59 -3.85 19.26
C ILE A 8 13.09 -4.64 20.46
N SER A 9 13.36 -5.93 20.23
CA SER A 9 13.94 -6.76 21.28
C SER A 9 15.40 -6.37 21.55
N GLY A 10 15.75 -6.24 22.82
CA GLY A 10 17.10 -5.90 23.26
C GLY A 10 17.43 -4.41 23.14
N VAL A 11 16.43 -3.52 23.26
CA VAL A 11 16.58 -2.07 23.12
C VAL A 11 17.59 -1.47 24.10
N GLU A 12 17.77 -2.10 25.27
CA GLU A 12 18.76 -1.71 26.28
C GLU A 12 20.21 -1.82 25.79
N GLN A 13 20.48 -2.65 24.77
CA GLN A 13 21.80 -2.73 24.13
C GLN A 13 22.04 -1.54 23.18
N LEU A 14 20.96 -0.90 22.71
CA LEU A 14 20.97 0.19 21.74
C LEU A 14 20.88 1.56 22.42
N ASP A 15 20.36 1.62 23.65
CA ASP A 15 20.23 2.85 24.44
C ASP A 15 21.57 3.28 25.06
N VAL A 16 22.53 3.60 24.18
CA VAL A 16 23.86 4.08 24.56
C VAL A 16 24.19 5.35 23.77
N HIS A 17 24.59 6.40 24.47
CA HIS A 17 24.87 7.69 23.84
C HIS A 17 26.27 7.75 23.20
N GLY A 18 26.31 8.16 21.93
CA GLY A 18 27.52 8.65 21.27
C GLY A 18 28.61 7.61 20.99
N THR A 19 28.27 6.32 20.99
CA THR A 19 29.22 5.23 20.74
C THR A 19 28.62 4.16 19.83
N ASN A 20 29.50 3.35 19.25
CA ASN A 20 29.10 2.14 18.55
C ASN A 20 28.67 1.09 19.57
N VAL A 21 27.62 0.34 19.23
CA VAL A 21 27.07 -0.75 20.03
C VAL A 21 27.12 -2.05 19.25
N ILE A 22 27.32 -3.16 19.95
CA ILE A 22 27.18 -4.51 19.38
C ILE A 22 25.81 -5.01 19.77
N TYR A 23 24.92 -5.12 18.79
CA TYR A 23 23.60 -5.72 18.99
C TYR A 23 23.71 -7.24 18.86
N ASN A 24 23.44 -7.95 19.97
CA ASN A 24 23.33 -9.39 19.95
C ASN A 24 21.87 -9.78 19.85
N LYS A 25 21.51 -10.45 18.75
CA LYS A 25 20.16 -10.97 18.53
C LYS A 25 19.79 -11.95 19.65
N SER A 26 18.94 -11.49 20.57
CA SER A 26 18.26 -12.35 21.54
C SER A 26 17.22 -13.22 20.81
N LYS A 27 16.89 -14.38 21.40
CA LYS A 27 15.62 -15.02 21.06
C LYS A 27 14.52 -14.10 21.59
N SER A 28 13.51 -13.82 20.76
CA SER A 28 12.35 -13.05 21.19
C SER A 28 11.62 -13.85 22.27
N ASP A 29 11.92 -13.55 23.54
CA ASP A 29 11.41 -14.31 24.67
C ASP A 29 10.29 -13.56 25.43
N GLU A 30 9.97 -12.31 25.05
CA GLU A 30 8.93 -11.49 25.70
C GLU A 30 8.01 -10.75 24.69
N ASN A 31 6.71 -10.73 25.05
CA ASN A 31 5.57 -10.01 24.45
C ASN A 31 5.86 -9.10 23.25
N ASP A 32 5.49 -9.57 22.05
CA ASP A 32 5.38 -8.76 20.82
C ASP A 32 6.64 -7.97 20.41
N GLU A 33 7.80 -8.27 20.97
CA GLU A 33 9.08 -7.69 20.54
C GLU A 33 9.71 -8.47 19.38
N THR A 34 10.20 -7.76 18.37
CA THR A 34 10.86 -8.33 17.20
C THR A 34 12.35 -7.97 17.21
N PRO A 35 13.26 -8.96 17.02
CA PRO A 35 14.68 -8.67 16.90
C PRO A 35 15.02 -8.01 15.56
N LEU A 36 16.11 -7.23 15.51
CA LEU A 36 16.56 -6.59 14.27
C LEU A 36 17.05 -7.62 13.24
N GLU A 37 16.85 -7.30 11.96
CA GLU A 37 17.25 -8.15 10.82
C GLU A 37 18.69 -7.83 10.38
N PRO A 38 19.63 -8.79 10.44
CA PRO A 38 21.07 -8.51 10.28
C PRO A 38 21.51 -8.10 8.86
N ASN A 39 20.69 -8.30 7.83
CA ASN A 39 21.00 -7.97 6.44
C ASN A 39 20.63 -6.52 6.06
N HIS A 40 20.01 -5.76 6.96
CA HIS A 40 19.82 -4.32 6.75
C HIS A 40 21.12 -3.54 6.96
N THR A 41 21.37 -2.56 6.08
CA THR A 41 22.54 -1.67 6.18
C THR A 41 22.33 -0.49 7.14
N HIS A 42 21.09 -0.02 7.26
CA HIS A 42 20.71 1.13 8.09
C HIS A 42 19.40 0.85 8.81
N PHE A 43 19.25 1.41 10.00
CA PHE A 43 18.01 1.40 10.76
C PHE A 43 17.58 2.82 11.12
N THR A 44 16.27 3.04 11.11
CA THR A 44 15.64 4.26 11.63
C THR A 44 14.56 3.83 12.61
N PHE A 45 14.69 4.25 13.87
CA PHE A 45 13.76 3.89 14.92
C PHE A 45 12.78 5.03 15.19
N ILE A 46 11.49 4.72 15.14
CA ILE A 46 10.42 5.69 15.38
C ILE A 46 9.92 5.49 16.80
N ASP A 47 10.04 6.53 17.63
CA ASP A 47 9.54 6.52 19.00
C ASP A 47 8.26 7.35 19.10
N ASP A 48 7.16 6.70 19.45
CA ASP A 48 5.87 7.33 19.75
C ASP A 48 5.53 7.29 21.26
N GLY A 49 6.47 6.85 22.09
CA GLY A 49 6.33 6.69 23.54
C GLY A 49 5.58 5.43 23.98
N THR A 50 5.10 4.60 23.06
CA THR A 50 4.42 3.33 23.38
C THR A 50 5.41 2.16 23.48
N LYS A 51 5.00 1.06 24.12
CA LYS A 51 5.75 -0.20 24.17
C LYS A 51 4.87 -1.34 23.69
N HIS A 52 5.45 -2.26 22.92
CA HIS A 52 4.79 -3.43 22.35
C HIS A 52 3.57 -3.08 21.47
N GLN A 53 3.57 -1.90 20.85
CA GLN A 53 2.52 -1.47 19.92
C GLN A 53 3.11 -1.17 18.55
N TYR A 54 2.67 -1.92 17.54
CA TYR A 54 3.04 -1.69 16.15
C TYR A 54 2.16 -0.61 15.54
N GLY A 55 2.70 0.09 14.54
CA GLY A 55 1.95 1.00 13.68
C GLY A 55 2.26 2.48 13.91
N GLY A 56 2.93 2.84 15.00
CA GLY A 56 3.43 4.20 15.23
C GLY A 56 4.39 4.69 14.13
N GLU A 57 5.07 3.75 13.46
CA GLU A 57 5.97 4.05 12.35
C GLU A 57 5.27 4.22 10.98
N ASN A 58 3.99 3.83 10.86
CA ASN A 58 3.28 3.81 9.57
C ASN A 58 3.10 5.22 9.00
N GLU A 59 2.69 6.19 9.83
CA GLU A 59 2.48 7.56 9.40
C GLU A 59 3.81 8.21 8.97
N PHE A 60 4.86 8.03 9.77
CA PHE A 60 6.20 8.49 9.42
C PHE A 60 6.66 7.94 8.06
N ARG A 61 6.47 6.64 7.84
CA ARG A 61 6.85 5.97 6.59
C ARG A 61 6.12 6.57 5.39
N ALA A 62 4.80 6.74 5.48
CA ALA A 62 4.01 7.34 4.40
C ALA A 62 4.43 8.78 4.08
N GLN A 63 4.74 9.59 5.11
CA GLN A 63 5.25 10.96 4.93
C GLN A 63 6.65 10.97 4.32
N PHE A 64 7.53 10.08 4.76
CA PHE A 64 8.89 9.95 4.27
C PHE A 64 8.93 9.54 2.79
N GLU A 65 8.14 8.54 2.40
CA GLU A 65 7.98 8.10 1.01
C GLU A 65 7.47 9.24 0.12
N ARG A 66 6.46 10.00 0.58
CA ARG A 66 5.93 11.17 -0.14
C ARG A 66 6.96 12.32 -0.25
N ALA A 67 7.77 12.52 0.77
CA ALA A 67 8.82 13.54 0.75
C ALA A 67 9.90 13.20 -0.27
N ILE A 68 10.30 11.92 -0.35
CA ILE A 68 11.27 11.42 -1.34
C ILE A 68 10.70 11.49 -2.75
N SER A 69 9.43 11.14 -2.96
CA SER A 69 8.80 11.17 -4.28
C SER A 69 8.68 12.58 -4.90
N GLY A 70 9.08 13.62 -4.17
CA GLY A 70 9.27 14.96 -4.70
C GLY A 70 8.06 15.89 -4.57
N GLU A 71 6.91 15.42 -4.06
CA GLU A 71 5.76 16.30 -3.83
C GLU A 71 6.09 17.43 -2.83
N SER A 72 6.96 17.19 -1.85
CA SER A 72 7.41 18.20 -0.88
C SER A 72 8.66 18.99 -1.29
N PHE A 73 9.49 18.51 -2.20
CA PHE A 73 10.70 19.25 -2.61
C PHE A 73 10.40 20.45 -3.52
N SER A 74 9.17 20.52 -4.06
CA SER A 74 8.67 21.70 -4.78
C SER A 74 8.50 22.94 -3.89
N LEU A 75 8.43 22.80 -2.55
CA LEU A 75 8.20 23.91 -1.62
C LEU A 75 9.45 24.73 -1.27
N GLN A 76 10.67 24.24 -1.52
CA GLN A 76 11.92 24.98 -1.21
C GLN A 76 12.58 25.64 -2.43
N SER A 77 12.11 25.36 -3.65
CA SER A 77 12.65 26.01 -4.86
C SER A 77 12.17 27.46 -5.07
N THR A 78 11.31 27.99 -4.19
CA THR A 78 10.71 29.34 -4.36
C THR A 78 11.50 30.47 -3.65
N ILE A 79 12.62 30.20 -2.99
CA ILE A 79 13.33 31.24 -2.20
C ILE A 79 14.57 31.84 -2.90
N ASN A 80 15.04 31.33 -4.04
CA ASN A 80 16.17 31.95 -4.76
C ASN A 80 15.77 32.51 -6.13
N ASN A 81 15.51 33.82 -6.11
CA ASN A 81 15.18 34.68 -7.23
C ASN A 81 16.23 34.67 -8.38
N ASN A 82 15.69 34.82 -9.59
CA ASN A 82 16.32 35.49 -10.75
C ASN A 82 17.50 34.80 -11.46
N GLN A 83 17.33 33.58 -11.95
CA GLN A 83 18.04 33.14 -13.16
C GLN A 83 17.11 32.40 -14.12
N MET A 84 17.40 32.58 -15.40
CA MET A 84 16.56 32.26 -16.55
C MET A 84 15.95 30.85 -16.47
N LYS A 85 14.62 30.77 -16.63
CA LYS A 85 13.88 29.52 -16.81
C LYS A 85 14.27 28.89 -18.15
N ASP A 86 15.33 28.09 -18.14
CA ASP A 86 15.50 27.02 -19.11
C ASP A 86 14.34 26.02 -18.88
N LYS A 87 13.45 25.90 -19.87
CA LYS A 87 12.31 24.96 -19.87
C LYS A 87 12.73 23.48 -19.99
N SER A 88 13.99 23.15 -19.69
CA SER A 88 14.59 21.83 -19.87
C SER A 88 14.91 21.09 -18.56
N ARG A 89 14.73 21.72 -17.40
CA ARG A 89 14.86 21.04 -16.11
C ARG A 89 13.49 20.65 -15.58
N GLN A 90 12.96 19.59 -16.18
CA GLN A 90 11.97 18.74 -15.52
C GLN A 90 12.50 18.49 -14.10
N SER A 91 11.73 18.86 -13.08
CA SER A 91 12.12 18.52 -11.70
C SER A 91 12.08 17.00 -11.62
N ASP A 92 13.24 16.35 -11.69
CA ASP A 92 13.38 14.91 -11.62
C ASP A 92 12.92 14.43 -10.23
N SER A 93 11.63 14.15 -10.09
CA SER A 93 11.06 13.49 -8.93
C SER A 93 11.66 12.08 -8.83
N ILE A 94 12.07 11.67 -7.64
CA ILE A 94 12.58 10.31 -7.43
C ILE A 94 11.40 9.35 -7.58
N PRO A 95 11.41 8.40 -8.53
CA PRO A 95 10.34 7.44 -8.66
C PRO A 95 10.33 6.50 -7.45
N VAL A 96 9.16 6.33 -6.84
CA VAL A 96 8.93 5.43 -5.71
C VAL A 96 7.85 4.44 -6.11
N VAL A 97 8.00 3.17 -5.71
CA VAL A 97 7.05 2.09 -5.95
C VAL A 97 6.86 1.32 -4.64
N LEU A 98 5.63 0.90 -4.36
CA LEU A 98 5.33 -0.02 -3.27
C LEU A 98 5.20 -1.43 -3.82
N VAL A 99 5.99 -2.37 -3.31
CA VAL A 99 5.84 -3.80 -3.63
C VAL A 99 5.21 -4.50 -2.43
N VAL A 100 4.14 -5.24 -2.67
CA VAL A 100 3.38 -5.93 -1.63
C VAL A 100 3.42 -7.43 -1.89
N ILE A 101 3.89 -8.16 -0.89
CA ILE A 101 3.97 -9.62 -0.86
C ILE A 101 3.13 -10.08 0.31
N ASP A 102 2.06 -10.81 0.02
CA ASP A 102 1.04 -11.16 1.03
C ASP A 102 0.53 -9.89 1.74
N GLY A 103 -0.05 -10.02 2.93
CA GLY A 103 -0.31 -8.90 3.83
C GLY A 103 -1.67 -8.99 4.49
N GLU A 104 -1.75 -8.37 5.67
CA GLU A 104 -2.98 -8.33 6.46
C GLU A 104 -3.82 -7.07 6.19
N LEU A 105 -4.87 -6.87 6.97
CA LEU A 105 -5.78 -5.73 6.86
C LEU A 105 -5.06 -4.37 6.92
N GLU A 106 -4.07 -4.20 7.79
CA GLU A 106 -3.29 -2.95 7.86
C GLU A 106 -2.53 -2.65 6.55
N THR A 107 -2.16 -3.68 5.79
CA THR A 107 -1.53 -3.51 4.47
C THR A 107 -2.48 -2.87 3.47
N ILE A 108 -3.79 -3.14 3.56
CA ILE A 108 -4.80 -2.51 2.71
C ILE A 108 -4.81 -0.99 2.93
N LYS A 109 -4.67 -0.52 4.17
CA LYS A 109 -4.57 0.93 4.47
C LYS A 109 -3.32 1.54 3.84
N LYS A 110 -2.18 0.83 3.90
CA LYS A 110 -0.92 1.28 3.29
C LYS A 110 -1.02 1.38 1.77
N VAL A 111 -1.64 0.38 1.12
CA VAL A 111 -1.91 0.41 -0.32
C VAL A 111 -2.84 1.57 -0.67
N HIS A 112 -3.93 1.75 0.06
CA HIS A 112 -4.86 2.86 -0.15
C HIS A 112 -4.18 4.22 -0.01
N GLU A 113 -3.40 4.44 1.04
CA GLU A 113 -2.66 5.68 1.22
C GLU A 113 -1.64 5.93 0.10
N SER A 114 -0.93 4.88 -0.30
CA SER A 114 0.06 4.95 -1.40
C SER A 114 -0.61 5.34 -2.72
N VAL A 115 -1.72 4.70 -3.07
CA VAL A 115 -2.43 4.92 -4.34
C VAL A 115 -3.21 6.24 -4.34
N ILE A 116 -4.01 6.49 -3.31
CA ILE A 116 -4.97 7.61 -3.27
C ILE A 116 -4.29 8.91 -2.88
N LYS A 117 -3.45 8.91 -1.85
CA LYS A 117 -2.82 10.13 -1.33
C LYS A 117 -1.46 10.39 -1.95
N ASN A 118 -0.57 9.39 -1.97
CA ASN A 118 0.83 9.57 -2.38
C ASN A 118 1.06 9.45 -3.88
N LYS A 119 0.10 8.89 -4.63
CA LYS A 119 0.21 8.58 -6.06
C LYS A 119 1.47 7.73 -6.34
N ILE A 120 1.76 6.80 -5.43
CA ILE A 120 2.84 5.84 -5.57
C ILE A 120 2.24 4.58 -6.22
N PRO A 121 2.76 4.12 -7.38
CA PRO A 121 2.31 2.88 -7.99
C PRO A 121 2.60 1.69 -7.05
N VAL A 122 1.70 0.72 -7.07
CA VAL A 122 1.75 -0.47 -6.24
C VAL A 122 1.83 -1.71 -7.13
N VAL A 123 2.77 -2.59 -6.81
CA VAL A 123 2.90 -3.93 -7.40
C VAL A 123 2.42 -4.95 -6.37
N LEU A 124 1.31 -5.62 -6.66
CA LEU A 124 0.68 -6.65 -5.85
C LEU A 124 1.02 -8.03 -6.43
N LEU A 125 1.65 -8.89 -5.63
CA LEU A 125 1.97 -10.26 -6.05
C LEU A 125 0.76 -11.18 -5.81
N ALA A 126 -0.10 -11.31 -6.82
CA ALA A 126 -1.21 -12.24 -6.76
C ALA A 126 -0.71 -13.69 -6.68
N GLY A 127 -1.42 -14.52 -5.92
CA GLY A 127 -1.07 -15.89 -5.59
C GLY A 127 -0.37 -16.07 -4.24
N THR A 128 0.12 -15.00 -3.61
CA THR A 128 0.78 -15.05 -2.29
C THR A 128 -0.20 -15.15 -1.12
N GLY A 129 -1.48 -14.83 -1.33
CA GLY A 129 -2.49 -14.79 -0.27
C GLY A 129 -2.82 -13.38 0.24
N GLY A 130 -3.51 -13.32 1.38
CA GLY A 130 -3.81 -12.11 2.13
C GLY A 130 -4.44 -10.98 1.31
N CYS A 131 -3.94 -9.76 1.50
CA CYS A 131 -4.44 -8.59 0.80
C CYS A 131 -4.20 -8.63 -0.71
N CYS A 132 -3.11 -9.25 -1.18
CA CYS A 132 -2.77 -9.30 -2.61
C CYS A 132 -3.84 -10.04 -3.42
N ASP A 133 -4.27 -11.21 -2.95
CA ASP A 133 -5.33 -12.00 -3.60
C ASP A 133 -6.68 -11.30 -3.53
N LEU A 134 -6.95 -10.60 -2.42
CA LEU A 134 -8.18 -9.82 -2.25
C LEU A 134 -8.27 -8.66 -3.25
N PHE A 135 -7.20 -7.86 -3.39
CA PHE A 135 -7.13 -6.79 -4.39
C PHE A 135 -7.27 -7.35 -5.81
N ALA A 136 -6.53 -8.42 -6.14
CA ALA A 136 -6.58 -9.03 -7.47
C ALA A 136 -7.99 -9.53 -7.81
N LYS A 137 -8.66 -10.17 -6.85
CA LYS A 137 -10.02 -10.66 -7.05
C LYS A 137 -11.03 -9.53 -7.17
N CYS A 138 -10.93 -8.50 -6.33
CA CYS A 138 -11.80 -7.33 -6.41
C CYS A 138 -11.64 -6.63 -7.77
N TYR A 139 -10.40 -6.46 -8.25
CA TYR A 139 -10.08 -5.87 -9.54
C TYR A 139 -10.68 -6.66 -10.71
N GLN A 140 -10.53 -7.99 -10.71
CA GLN A 140 -11.14 -8.86 -11.71
C GLN A 140 -12.67 -8.73 -11.75
N LEU A 141 -13.31 -8.80 -10.58
CA LEU A 141 -14.77 -8.72 -10.49
C LEU A 141 -15.27 -7.31 -10.87
N TYR A 142 -14.57 -6.26 -10.46
CA TYR A 142 -14.90 -4.89 -10.84
C TYR A 142 -14.93 -4.75 -12.36
N ASN A 143 -13.89 -5.22 -13.05
CA ASN A 143 -13.83 -5.20 -14.51
C ASN A 143 -14.93 -6.05 -15.17
N GLU A 144 -15.23 -7.24 -14.63
CA GLU A 144 -16.34 -8.09 -15.09
C GLU A 144 -17.69 -7.35 -15.03
N TYR A 145 -17.97 -6.70 -13.89
CA TYR A 145 -19.22 -5.95 -13.70
C TYR A 145 -19.26 -4.66 -14.52
N HIS A 146 -18.15 -3.93 -14.61
CA HIS A 146 -18.06 -2.68 -15.38
C HIS A 146 -18.31 -2.93 -16.88
N LEU A 147 -17.74 -4.01 -17.43
CA LEU A 147 -17.98 -4.44 -18.81
C LEU A 147 -19.43 -4.91 -19.03
N THR A 148 -19.99 -5.68 -18.11
CA THR A 148 -21.35 -6.24 -18.22
C THR A 148 -22.42 -5.15 -18.20
N LEU A 149 -22.20 -4.06 -17.45
CA LEU A 149 -23.20 -3.02 -17.22
C LEU A 149 -23.04 -1.81 -18.15
N LYS A 150 -22.04 -1.81 -19.05
CA LYS A 150 -21.74 -0.70 -19.98
C LYS A 150 -21.77 0.66 -19.28
N LEU A 151 -21.18 0.73 -18.08
CA LEU A 151 -21.08 2.01 -17.39
C LEU A 151 -20.31 2.97 -18.32
N PRO A 152 -20.88 4.15 -18.64
CA PRO A 152 -20.16 5.11 -19.46
C PRO A 152 -18.90 5.49 -18.71
N ASP A 153 -17.75 5.45 -19.39
CA ASP A 153 -16.59 6.20 -18.93
C ASP A 153 -17.09 7.63 -18.63
N GLN A 154 -16.71 8.21 -17.50
CA GLN A 154 -17.25 9.48 -16.94
C GLN A 154 -17.14 10.70 -17.88
N THR A 155 -16.74 10.49 -19.13
CA THR A 155 -16.47 11.49 -20.14
C THR A 155 -17.67 11.86 -21.01
N ASN A 156 -18.79 11.12 -21.05
CA ASN A 156 -19.93 11.56 -21.87
C ASN A 156 -21.34 11.19 -21.35
N SER A 157 -22.18 12.23 -21.35
CA SER A 157 -23.65 12.27 -21.42
C SER A 157 -24.47 12.27 -20.12
N SER A 158 -25.46 13.15 -20.18
CA SER A 158 -26.54 13.51 -19.27
C SER A 158 -27.47 12.34 -18.91
N GLU A 159 -26.97 11.35 -18.17
CA GLU A 159 -27.81 10.43 -17.41
C GLU A 159 -28.10 11.00 -16.01
N ASP A 160 -29.32 10.80 -15.51
CA ASP A 160 -29.71 11.19 -14.15
C ASP A 160 -28.73 10.59 -13.11
N SER A 161 -27.99 11.47 -12.43
CA SER A 161 -26.95 11.11 -11.45
C SER A 161 -27.47 10.16 -10.34
N SER A 162 -28.77 10.19 -10.05
CA SER A 162 -29.42 9.29 -9.09
C SER A 162 -29.45 7.83 -9.56
N SER A 163 -29.84 7.57 -10.82
CA SER A 163 -29.93 6.20 -11.36
C SER A 163 -28.55 5.56 -11.51
N LEU A 164 -27.53 6.35 -11.87
CA LEU A 164 -26.15 5.86 -11.96
C LEU A 164 -25.58 5.47 -10.59
N LYS A 165 -25.84 6.28 -9.56
CA LYS A 165 -25.45 5.97 -8.17
C LYS A 165 -26.07 4.68 -7.67
N GLU A 166 -27.36 4.45 -7.94
CA GLU A 166 -28.03 3.20 -7.58
C GLU A 166 -27.42 1.98 -8.28
N LYS A 167 -27.06 2.10 -9.57
CA LYS A 167 -26.37 1.03 -10.31
C LYS A 167 -24.99 0.72 -9.71
N ILE A 168 -24.21 1.75 -9.37
CA ILE A 168 -22.90 1.60 -8.73
C ILE A 168 -23.04 0.90 -7.37
N GLU A 169 -24.02 1.30 -6.57
CA GLU A 169 -24.26 0.69 -5.26
C GLU A 169 -24.68 -0.78 -5.36
N GLN A 170 -25.48 -1.13 -6.37
CA GLN A 170 -25.81 -2.53 -6.65
C GLN A 170 -24.57 -3.36 -7.03
N ILE A 171 -23.62 -2.78 -7.76
CA ILE A 171 -22.35 -3.44 -8.10
C ILE A 171 -21.52 -3.65 -6.84
N LYS A 172 -21.35 -2.60 -6.02
CA LYS A 172 -20.63 -2.67 -4.75
C LYS A 172 -21.16 -3.79 -3.86
N ASN A 173 -22.48 -3.89 -3.70
CA ASN A 173 -23.10 -4.95 -2.91
C ASN A 173 -22.82 -6.34 -3.47
N LYS A 174 -22.96 -6.54 -4.79
CA LYS A 174 -22.64 -7.82 -5.44
C LYS A 174 -21.16 -8.20 -5.31
N LEU A 175 -20.27 -7.23 -5.44
CA LEU A 175 -18.83 -7.41 -5.24
C LEU A 175 -18.55 -7.85 -3.80
N ARG A 176 -19.11 -7.15 -2.83
CA ARG A 176 -18.95 -7.43 -1.40
C ARG A 176 -19.41 -8.84 -1.05
N GLU A 177 -20.58 -9.26 -1.54
CA GLU A 177 -21.10 -10.62 -1.35
C GLU A 177 -20.17 -11.69 -1.96
N LYS A 178 -19.72 -11.49 -3.22
CA LYS A 178 -18.82 -12.44 -3.87
C LYS A 178 -17.47 -12.54 -3.16
N LEU A 179 -16.91 -11.42 -2.71
CA LEU A 179 -15.64 -11.41 -1.98
C LEU A 179 -15.78 -12.13 -0.63
N GLN A 180 -16.87 -11.92 0.11
CA GLN A 180 -17.13 -12.59 1.38
C GLN A 180 -17.24 -14.12 1.22
N ILE A 181 -17.83 -14.61 0.13
CA ILE A 181 -17.89 -16.05 -0.18
C ILE A 181 -16.49 -16.62 -0.43
N ILE A 182 -15.64 -15.88 -1.14
CA ILE A 182 -14.29 -16.31 -1.48
C ILE A 182 -13.40 -16.36 -0.24
N ASP A 183 -13.55 -15.38 0.63
CA ASP A 183 -12.83 -15.26 1.90
C ASP A 183 -13.08 -16.48 2.80
N ASN A 184 -14.36 -16.86 2.95
CA ASN A 184 -14.77 -18.08 3.67
C ASN A 184 -14.18 -19.38 3.08
N LYS A 185 -13.81 -19.38 1.79
CA LYS A 185 -13.25 -20.55 1.10
C LYS A 185 -11.72 -20.59 1.18
N LEU A 186 -11.07 -19.44 1.37
CA LEU A 186 -9.62 -19.33 1.49
C LEU A 186 -9.13 -19.48 2.95
N ASN A 187 -10.04 -19.61 3.92
CA ASN A 187 -9.73 -19.76 5.34
C ASN A 187 -8.83 -18.64 5.87
N ILE A 188 -9.04 -17.43 5.36
CA ILE A 188 -8.39 -16.20 5.84
C ILE A 188 -9.26 -15.69 6.99
N ASP A 189 -9.09 -16.28 8.17
CA ASP A 189 -9.90 -15.97 9.37
C ASP A 189 -9.80 -14.49 9.82
N SER A 190 -8.92 -13.68 9.23
CA SER A 190 -8.70 -12.27 9.58
C SER A 190 -9.34 -11.24 8.65
N CYS A 191 -9.65 -11.54 7.38
CA CYS A 191 -10.06 -10.51 6.41
C CYS A 191 -11.57 -10.24 6.36
N ILE A 192 -12.40 -11.16 6.88
CA ILE A 192 -13.83 -11.28 6.54
C ILE A 192 -14.72 -10.23 7.23
N ASN A 193 -14.24 -9.64 8.32
CA ASN A 193 -14.86 -8.44 8.88
C ASN A 193 -14.35 -7.20 8.15
N LEU A 194 -14.61 -7.12 6.83
CA LEU A 194 -14.23 -5.95 6.02
C LEU A 194 -14.78 -4.64 6.58
N LEU A 195 -15.77 -4.69 7.48
CA LEU A 195 -16.05 -3.62 8.43
C LEU A 195 -15.44 -4.00 9.79
N ASP A 196 -14.33 -3.36 10.17
CA ASP A 196 -13.80 -3.50 11.53
C ASP A 196 -14.74 -2.74 12.48
N LYS A 197 -15.50 -3.49 13.28
CA LYS A 197 -16.49 -2.93 14.20
C LYS A 197 -15.87 -2.11 15.33
N ASN A 198 -14.57 -2.28 15.61
CA ASN A 198 -13.86 -1.55 16.66
C ASN A 198 -13.36 -0.19 16.15
N THR A 199 -12.83 -0.16 14.93
CA THR A 199 -12.27 1.07 14.34
C THR A 199 -13.24 1.80 13.40
N GLY A 200 -14.32 1.14 12.97
CA GLY A 200 -15.29 1.64 12.00
C GLY A 200 -14.78 1.66 10.55
N ILE A 201 -13.62 1.05 10.28
CA ILE A 201 -12.98 1.08 8.96
C ILE A 201 -13.63 0.04 8.06
N ASP A 202 -14.07 0.48 6.87
CA ASP A 202 -14.51 -0.40 5.80
C ASP A 202 -13.36 -0.65 4.80
N TYR A 203 -12.67 -1.78 4.96
CA TYR A 203 -11.58 -2.20 4.09
C TYR A 203 -12.03 -2.50 2.66
N PHE A 204 -13.30 -2.90 2.46
CA PHE A 204 -13.83 -3.07 1.11
C PHE A 204 -13.88 -1.72 0.39
N GLU A 205 -14.34 -0.67 1.06
CA GLU A 205 -14.39 0.67 0.48
C GLU A 205 -12.99 1.20 0.13
N LEU A 206 -11.97 0.92 0.94
CA LEU A 206 -10.59 1.28 0.63
C LEU A 206 -10.11 0.59 -0.67
N ILE A 207 -10.33 -0.72 -0.80
CA ILE A 207 -9.96 -1.46 -2.01
C ILE A 207 -10.74 -0.94 -3.22
N TYR A 208 -12.05 -0.79 -3.08
CA TYR A 208 -12.93 -0.32 -4.14
C TYR A 208 -12.51 1.06 -4.63
N GLU A 209 -12.21 2.00 -3.73
CA GLU A 209 -11.77 3.34 -4.10
C GLU A 209 -10.46 3.33 -4.90
N CYS A 210 -9.50 2.46 -4.53
CA CYS A 210 -8.25 2.30 -5.28
C CYS A 210 -8.50 1.85 -6.71
N ILE A 211 -9.39 0.87 -6.89
CA ILE A 211 -9.70 0.31 -8.21
C ILE A 211 -10.50 1.31 -9.05
N ASP A 212 -11.55 1.89 -8.46
CA ASP A 212 -12.48 2.78 -9.16
C ASP A 212 -11.82 4.09 -9.60
N LYS A 213 -11.00 4.71 -8.73
CA LYS A 213 -10.44 6.04 -9.00
C LYS A 213 -9.02 6.01 -9.57
N ARG A 214 -8.25 4.96 -9.30
CA ARG A 214 -6.79 4.93 -9.51
C ARG A 214 -6.28 3.55 -9.96
N SER A 215 -7.08 2.78 -10.70
CA SER A 215 -6.66 1.45 -11.21
C SER A 215 -5.32 1.43 -11.95
N ILE A 216 -4.94 2.52 -12.63
CA ILE A 216 -3.63 2.64 -13.31
C ILE A 216 -2.42 2.52 -12.37
N PHE A 217 -2.59 2.86 -11.08
CA PHE A 217 -1.54 2.72 -10.06
C PHE A 217 -1.45 1.29 -9.50
N LEU A 218 -2.38 0.40 -9.84
CA LEU A 218 -2.41 -0.97 -9.37
C LEU A 218 -1.86 -1.92 -10.45
N ASN A 219 -0.75 -2.58 -10.15
CA ASN A 219 -0.10 -3.54 -11.03
C ASN A 219 -0.12 -4.92 -10.37
N PHE A 220 -0.58 -5.93 -11.09
CA PHE A 220 -0.74 -7.29 -10.55
C PHE A 220 0.22 -8.27 -11.25
N VAL A 221 0.97 -9.04 -10.46
CA VAL A 221 1.85 -10.12 -10.94
C VAL A 221 1.35 -11.44 -10.39
N ASP A 222 0.91 -12.37 -11.23
CA ASP A 222 0.34 -13.65 -10.81
C ASP A 222 1.38 -14.77 -10.75
N LEU A 223 1.84 -15.11 -9.55
CA LEU A 223 2.88 -16.12 -9.34
C LEU A 223 2.42 -17.56 -9.65
N LYS A 224 1.11 -17.84 -9.70
CA LYS A 224 0.60 -19.21 -9.93
C LYS A 224 0.49 -19.56 -11.42
N VAL A 225 0.32 -18.56 -12.28
CA VAL A 225 0.21 -18.75 -13.74
C VAL A 225 1.59 -18.80 -14.40
N HIS A 226 2.62 -18.20 -13.80
CA HIS A 226 3.96 -18.06 -14.38
C HIS A 226 4.90 -19.28 -14.22
N ASN A 227 4.38 -20.52 -14.24
CA ASN A 227 5.22 -21.73 -14.20
C ASN A 227 6.06 -21.98 -15.46
N TYR A 228 5.86 -21.20 -16.55
CA TYR A 228 6.54 -21.45 -17.82
C TYR A 228 7.05 -20.22 -18.59
N VAL A 229 6.72 -18.97 -18.21
CA VAL A 229 7.27 -17.76 -18.87
C VAL A 229 7.41 -16.60 -17.88
N GLU A 230 8.68 -16.34 -17.54
CA GLU A 230 9.39 -15.08 -17.26
C GLU A 230 8.57 -13.76 -17.28
N THR A 231 7.80 -13.45 -16.24
CA THR A 231 7.67 -12.04 -15.85
C THR A 231 8.59 -11.82 -14.67
N ASP A 232 9.79 -11.33 -14.93
CA ASP A 232 10.70 -10.98 -13.85
C ASP A 232 10.10 -9.81 -13.04
N ILE A 233 10.19 -9.90 -11.71
CA ILE A 233 9.58 -8.94 -10.79
C ILE A 233 10.16 -7.53 -11.01
N ASP A 234 11.43 -7.44 -11.41
CA ASP A 234 12.09 -6.19 -11.77
C ASP A 234 11.43 -5.51 -12.98
N LEU A 235 11.05 -6.27 -14.02
CA LEU A 235 10.34 -5.74 -15.18
C LEU A 235 8.96 -5.22 -14.78
N ALA A 236 8.23 -5.96 -13.95
CA ALA A 236 6.93 -5.53 -13.45
C ALA A 236 7.05 -4.23 -12.61
N ILE A 237 8.10 -4.13 -11.78
CA ILE A 237 8.41 -2.92 -11.02
C ILE A 237 8.71 -1.74 -11.96
N LEU A 238 9.54 -1.94 -12.99
CA LEU A 238 9.87 -0.90 -13.95
C LEU A 238 8.66 -0.45 -14.77
N GLN A 239 7.80 -1.38 -15.18
CA GLN A 239 6.56 -1.06 -15.87
C GLN A 239 5.59 -0.27 -14.99
N ALA A 240 5.47 -0.65 -13.71
CA ALA A 240 4.64 0.08 -12.75
C ALA A 240 5.08 1.54 -12.57
N LEU A 241 6.38 1.83 -12.70
CA LEU A 241 6.94 3.19 -12.63
C LEU A 241 6.75 4.01 -13.92
N LEU A 242 6.47 3.36 -15.05
CA LEU A 242 6.31 4.00 -16.36
C LEU A 242 4.85 4.33 -16.71
N ASN A 243 3.89 3.65 -16.09
CA ASN A 243 2.44 3.82 -16.28
C ASN A 243 1.89 5.02 -15.50
#